data_AF-A0A519D6R1-F1
#
_entry.id   AF-A0A519D6R1-F1
#
_cell.length_a   1.000
_cell.length_b   1.000
_cell.length_c   1.000
_cell.angle_alpha   90.00
_cell.angle_beta   90.00
_cell.angle_gamma   90.00
#
_symmetry.space_group_name_H-M   'P 1'
#
loop_
_entity.id
_entity.type
_entity.pdbx_description
1 polymer ?
#
loop_
_entity_poly.entity_id
_entity_poly.type
_entity_poly.pdbx_seq_one_letter_code
_entity_poly.pdbx_strand_id
1 'polypeptide(L)'
;MTDLLKTQDKDGRNVSPVLSKECKNFMIDIDGTICDDVPNEEPERMVDVKVYEGAVETINKWFDEGHIITFFTSRTEAHREVTETWLAKHGFRYHGILFGKPRGGNYHWIDNHTVRATKFHDNFTDLVKKVKQIEVFPDEPEV
;
A
#
# COMPACT_ATOMS: atom_id res chain seq x y z
N MET A 1 8.40 -13.08 -8.19
CA MET A 1 8.03 -13.19 -6.77
C MET A 1 9.31 -13.03 -5.97
N THR A 2 9.32 -12.10 -5.02
CA THR A 2 10.45 -11.93 -4.10
C THR A 2 10.47 -13.08 -3.09
N ASP A 3 11.63 -13.68 -2.87
CA ASP A 3 11.76 -14.82 -1.95
C ASP A 3 11.56 -14.38 -0.50
N LEU A 4 10.66 -15.07 0.20
CA LEU A 4 10.43 -14.88 1.62
C LEU A 4 11.51 -15.63 2.43
N LEU A 5 12.06 -14.96 3.44
CA LEU A 5 13.06 -15.52 4.33
C LEU A 5 12.38 -16.31 5.45
N LYS A 6 12.75 -17.58 5.61
CA LYS A 6 12.32 -18.38 6.76
C LYS A 6 12.90 -17.80 8.04
N THR A 7 12.07 -17.74 9.08
CA THR A 7 12.41 -17.13 10.37
C THR A 7 11.98 -18.05 11.51
N GLN A 8 12.73 -17.97 12.61
CA GLN A 8 12.42 -18.66 13.86
C GLN A 8 12.44 -17.68 15.02
N ASP A 9 11.68 -17.96 16.06
CA ASP A 9 11.74 -17.23 17.32
C ASP A 9 13.00 -17.59 18.14
N LYS A 10 13.16 -16.95 19.29
CA LYS A 10 14.27 -17.20 20.23
C LYS A 10 14.35 -18.64 20.75
N ASP A 11 13.25 -19.39 20.66
CA ASP A 11 13.13 -20.78 21.12
C ASP A 11 13.25 -21.78 19.96
N GLY A 12 13.58 -21.32 18.75
CA GLY A 12 13.74 -22.15 17.55
C GLY A 12 12.43 -22.58 16.89
N ARG A 13 11.28 -22.01 17.28
CA ARG A 13 9.99 -22.29 16.62
C ARG A 13 9.87 -21.47 15.36
N ASN A 14 9.32 -22.07 14.29
CA ASN A 14 9.05 -21.36 13.06
C ASN A 14 8.04 -20.23 13.30
N VAL A 15 8.34 -19.04 12.78
CA VAL A 15 7.42 -17.90 12.76
C VAL A 15 7.11 -17.49 11.33
N SER A 16 6.20 -16.53 11.16
CA SER A 16 5.84 -16.00 9.84
C SER A 16 7.09 -15.51 9.09
N PRO A 17 7.28 -15.93 7.83
CA PRO A 17 8.44 -15.55 7.07
C PRO A 17 8.41 -14.05 6.75
N VAL A 18 9.58 -13.47 6.51
CA VAL A 18 9.72 -12.01 6.34
C VAL A 18 10.36 -11.68 4.99
N LEU A 19 10.15 -10.46 4.52
CA LEU A 19 10.89 -9.92 3.37
C LEU A 19 12.36 -9.66 3.75
N SER A 20 13.24 -9.68 2.74
CA SER A 20 14.59 -9.18 2.90
C SER A 20 14.58 -7.70 3.32
N LYS A 21 15.65 -7.25 4.00
CA LYS A 21 15.75 -5.86 4.49
C LYS A 21 15.68 -4.80 3.37
N GLU A 22 16.01 -5.20 2.15
CA GLU A 22 16.04 -4.34 0.97
C GLU A 22 14.68 -4.31 0.26
N CYS A 23 13.78 -5.26 0.53
CA CYS A 23 12.47 -5.32 -0.08
C CYS A 23 11.39 -4.71 0.83
N LYS A 24 10.49 -3.92 0.23
CA LYS A 24 9.30 -3.39 0.89
C LYS A 24 8.05 -4.05 0.33
N ASN A 25 7.03 -4.16 1.17
CA ASN A 25 5.67 -4.46 0.75
C ASN A 25 4.86 -3.16 0.80
N PHE A 26 4.53 -2.62 -0.37
CA PHE A 26 3.73 -1.41 -0.48
C PHE A 26 2.25 -1.76 -0.56
N MET A 27 1.48 -1.10 0.30
CA MET A 27 0.02 -1.11 0.27
C MET A 27 -0.44 0.29 -0.11
N ILE A 28 -0.82 0.45 -1.38
CA ILE A 28 -1.03 1.75 -2.01
C ILE A 28 -2.52 1.95 -2.25
N ASP A 29 -3.08 3.05 -1.76
CA ASP A 29 -4.46 3.42 -2.06
C ASP A 29 -4.61 3.85 -3.54
N ILE A 30 -5.83 3.85 -4.06
CA ILE A 30 -6.10 4.25 -5.44
C ILE A 30 -6.63 5.70 -5.46
N ASP A 31 -7.89 5.85 -5.07
CA ASP A 31 -8.63 7.11 -5.16
C ASP A 31 -8.08 8.14 -4.16
N GLY A 32 -7.73 9.32 -4.65
CA GLY A 32 -7.05 10.36 -3.86
C GLY A 32 -5.57 10.07 -3.56
N THR A 33 -4.98 9.05 -4.18
CA THR A 33 -3.55 8.71 -4.03
C THR A 33 -2.83 8.58 -5.36
N ILE A 34 -3.29 7.79 -6.33
CA ILE A 34 -2.68 7.69 -7.66
C ILE A 34 -3.51 8.39 -8.75
N CYS A 35 -4.71 8.84 -8.40
CA CYS A 35 -5.62 9.62 -9.20
C CYS A 35 -6.53 10.44 -8.29
N ASP A 36 -7.40 11.27 -8.87
CA ASP A 36 -8.40 12.00 -8.10
C ASP A 36 -9.29 11.09 -7.25
N ASP A 37 -9.84 11.63 -6.17
CA ASP A 37 -10.78 10.93 -5.29
C ASP A 37 -12.11 10.67 -6.03
N VAL A 38 -12.38 9.40 -6.31
CA VAL A 38 -13.60 8.91 -6.96
C VAL A 38 -14.37 8.02 -5.98
N PRO A 39 -15.58 8.43 -5.55
CA PRO A 39 -16.39 7.62 -4.65
C PRO A 39 -16.96 6.40 -5.38
N ASN A 40 -17.27 5.34 -4.63
CA ASN A 40 -17.96 4.14 -5.13
C ASN A 40 -19.30 4.47 -5.81
N GLU A 41 -19.94 5.55 -5.37
CA GLU A 41 -21.22 6.03 -5.87
C GLU A 41 -21.15 6.64 -7.28
N GLU A 42 -19.95 6.89 -7.82
CA GLU A 42 -19.73 7.49 -9.15
C GLU A 42 -18.79 6.60 -10.02
N PRO A 43 -19.16 5.34 -10.30
CA PRO A 43 -18.29 4.38 -10.99
C PRO A 43 -17.93 4.79 -12.42
N GLU A 44 -18.74 5.61 -13.08
CA GLU A 44 -18.47 6.14 -14.41
C GLU A 44 -17.20 7.00 -14.46
N ARG A 45 -16.87 7.69 -13.36
CA ARG A 45 -15.64 8.49 -13.26
C ARG A 45 -14.40 7.62 -13.15
N MET A 46 -14.52 6.38 -12.64
CA MET A 46 -13.38 5.47 -12.48
C MET A 46 -12.75 5.07 -13.82
N VAL A 47 -13.48 5.17 -14.93
CA VAL A 47 -13.04 4.74 -16.27
C VAL A 47 -11.98 5.69 -16.87
N ASP A 48 -12.12 6.98 -16.58
CA ASP A 48 -11.37 8.05 -17.26
C ASP A 48 -10.71 9.04 -16.30
N VAL A 49 -10.80 8.81 -14.98
CA VAL A 49 -10.05 9.60 -14.01
C VAL A 49 -8.56 9.62 -14.37
N LYS A 50 -7.94 10.80 -14.32
CA LYS A 50 -6.54 10.97 -14.71
C LYS A 50 -5.62 10.50 -13.60
N VAL A 51 -4.52 9.86 -14.00
CA VAL A 51 -3.42 9.49 -13.10
C VAL A 51 -2.64 10.74 -12.69
N TYR A 52 -2.17 10.79 -11.45
CA TYR A 52 -1.24 11.81 -11.00
C TYR A 52 0.13 11.68 -11.66
N GLU A 53 0.72 12.81 -12.03
CA GLU A 53 2.04 12.86 -12.67
C GLU A 53 3.10 12.17 -11.78
N GLY A 54 3.90 11.29 -12.39
CA GLY A 54 4.95 10.54 -11.70
C GLY A 54 4.48 9.28 -10.97
N ALA A 55 3.17 9.03 -10.83
CA ALA A 55 2.66 7.87 -10.09
C ALA A 55 3.02 6.55 -10.77
N VAL A 56 2.81 6.45 -12.10
CA VAL A 56 3.12 5.24 -12.87
C VAL A 56 4.62 4.96 -12.84
N GLU A 57 5.44 5.97 -13.10
CA GLU A 57 6.90 5.85 -13.14
C GLU A 57 7.45 5.42 -11.77
N THR A 58 6.98 6.06 -10.69
CA THR A 58 7.45 5.77 -9.33
C THR A 58 7.07 4.36 -8.89
N ILE A 59 5.81 3.96 -9.10
CA ILE A 59 5.34 2.62 -8.71
C ILE A 59 6.01 1.53 -9.55
N ASN A 60 6.16 1.74 -10.85
CA ASN A 60 6.84 0.79 -11.72
C ASN A 60 8.34 0.69 -11.40
N LYS A 61 8.99 1.79 -11.01
CA LYS A 61 10.36 1.77 -10.49
C LYS A 61 10.46 0.89 -9.24
N TRP A 62 9.57 1.05 -8.26
CA TRP A 62 9.56 0.18 -7.07
C TRP A 62 9.32 -1.29 -7.43
N PHE A 63 8.45 -1.56 -8.39
CA PHE A 63 8.24 -2.92 -8.90
C PHE A 63 9.55 -3.49 -9.49
N ASP A 64 10.26 -2.71 -10.31
CA ASP A 64 11.53 -3.12 -10.93
C ASP A 64 12.68 -3.28 -9.93
N GLU A 65 12.66 -2.51 -8.84
CA GLU A 65 13.55 -2.67 -7.69
C GLU A 65 13.24 -3.93 -6.84
N GLY A 66 12.23 -4.71 -7.24
CA GLY A 66 11.86 -5.98 -6.59
C GLY A 66 10.95 -5.82 -5.37
N HIS A 67 10.36 -4.63 -5.18
CA HIS A 67 9.36 -4.40 -4.14
C HIS A 67 8.01 -5.03 -4.51
N ILE A 68 7.24 -5.42 -3.50
CA ILE A 68 5.88 -5.93 -3.69
C ILE A 68 4.92 -4.74 -3.72
N ILE A 69 4.07 -4.70 -4.74
CA ILE A 69 3.08 -3.64 -4.95
C ILE A 69 1.70 -4.26 -4.84
N THR A 70 0.95 -3.87 -3.81
CA THR A 70 -0.45 -4.26 -3.62
C THR A 70 -1.31 -3.00 -3.56
N PHE A 71 -2.27 -2.86 -4.47
CA PHE A 71 -3.25 -1.80 -4.33
C PHE A 71 -4.25 -2.17 -3.22
N PHE A 72 -4.52 -1.26 -2.29
CA PHE A 72 -5.41 -1.47 -1.15
C PHE A 72 -6.48 -0.37 -1.15
N THR A 73 -7.62 -0.68 -1.78
CA THR A 73 -8.64 0.30 -2.16
C THR A 73 -9.96 0.08 -1.43
N SER A 74 -10.66 1.18 -1.17
CA SER A 74 -12.03 1.14 -0.64
C SER A 74 -13.09 0.88 -1.71
N ARG A 75 -12.67 0.77 -2.98
CA ARG A 75 -13.54 0.24 -4.04
C ARG A 75 -14.07 -1.13 -3.64
N THR A 76 -15.33 -1.37 -3.90
CA THR A 76 -15.94 -2.69 -3.66
C THR A 76 -15.56 -3.67 -4.78
N GLU A 77 -15.74 -4.96 -4.52
CA GLU A 77 -15.55 -6.02 -5.52
C GLU A 77 -16.41 -5.83 -6.78
N ALA A 78 -17.55 -5.13 -6.68
CA ALA A 78 -18.37 -4.79 -7.84
C ALA A 78 -17.66 -3.89 -8.87
N HIS A 79 -16.59 -3.20 -8.45
CA HIS A 79 -15.80 -2.32 -9.31
C HIS A 79 -14.46 -2.95 -9.74
N ARG A 80 -14.29 -4.26 -9.55
CA ARG A 80 -13.05 -4.96 -9.91
C ARG A 80 -12.69 -4.77 -11.38
N GLU A 81 -13.61 -5.08 -12.28
CA GLU A 81 -13.35 -5.05 -13.73
C GLU A 81 -12.91 -3.65 -14.21
N VAL A 82 -13.63 -2.60 -13.80
CA VAL A 82 -13.28 -1.21 -14.16
C VAL A 82 -11.93 -0.80 -13.56
N THR A 83 -11.62 -1.25 -12.34
CA THR A 83 -10.36 -0.94 -11.67
C THR A 83 -9.19 -1.63 -12.33
N GLU A 84 -9.28 -2.93 -12.60
CA GLU A 84 -8.22 -3.70 -13.28
C GLU A 84 -8.00 -3.18 -14.71
N THR A 85 -9.08 -2.86 -15.44
CA THR A 85 -9.00 -2.26 -16.77
C THR A 85 -8.32 -0.90 -16.74
N TRP A 86 -8.67 -0.03 -15.78
CA TRP A 86 -8.06 1.28 -15.63
C TRP A 86 -6.56 1.18 -15.28
N LEU A 87 -6.19 0.31 -14.34
CA LEU A 87 -4.79 0.09 -13.95
C LEU A 87 -3.96 -0.42 -15.15
N ALA A 88 -4.51 -1.35 -15.93
CA ALA A 88 -3.87 -1.88 -17.13
C ALA A 88 -3.73 -0.81 -18.23
N LYS A 89 -4.79 -0.03 -18.48
CA LYS A 89 -4.82 1.09 -19.44
C LYS A 89 -3.71 2.10 -19.16
N HIS A 90 -3.43 2.37 -17.88
CA HIS A 90 -2.40 3.32 -17.47
C HIS A 90 -1.01 2.70 -17.24
N GLY A 91 -0.85 1.39 -17.43
CA GLY A 91 0.45 0.72 -17.40
C GLY A 91 1.01 0.48 -15.99
N PHE A 92 0.19 0.43 -14.96
CA PHE A 92 0.64 0.09 -13.61
C PHE A 92 1.07 -1.38 -13.53
N ARG A 93 2.25 -1.63 -12.96
CA ARG A 93 2.75 -2.97 -12.64
C ARG A 93 2.55 -3.24 -11.16
N TYR A 94 1.85 -4.32 -10.84
CA TYR A 94 1.49 -4.67 -9.48
C TYR A 94 1.39 -6.19 -9.30
N HIS A 95 1.36 -6.62 -8.04
CA HIS A 95 1.29 -8.03 -7.65
C HIS A 95 -0.11 -8.44 -7.19
N GLY A 96 -0.91 -7.51 -6.66
CA GLY A 96 -2.28 -7.79 -6.25
C GLY A 96 -3.10 -6.53 -5.96
N ILE A 97 -4.40 -6.75 -5.77
CA ILE A 97 -5.36 -5.73 -5.34
C ILE A 97 -6.21 -6.31 -4.21
N LEU A 98 -6.33 -5.57 -3.11
CA LEU A 98 -7.22 -5.83 -2.00
C LEU A 98 -8.34 -4.79 -2.02
N PHE A 99 -9.56 -5.26 -2.31
CA PHE A 99 -10.77 -4.44 -2.34
C PHE A 99 -11.47 -4.43 -0.97
N GLY A 100 -12.40 -3.50 -0.80
CA GLY A 100 -13.24 -3.44 0.40
C GLY A 100 -12.52 -2.89 1.63
N LYS A 101 -11.44 -2.11 1.46
CA LYS A 101 -10.85 -1.33 2.55
C LYS A 101 -11.94 -0.48 3.24
N PRO A 102 -12.04 -0.46 4.58
CA PRO A 102 -13.03 0.34 5.28
C PRO A 102 -12.98 1.82 4.87
N ARG A 103 -14.15 2.43 4.66
CA ARG A 103 -14.29 3.85 4.26
C ARG A 103 -14.28 4.77 5.48
N GLY A 104 -13.94 6.04 5.27
CA GLY A 104 -14.04 7.09 6.30
C GLY A 104 -12.72 7.55 6.92
N GLY A 105 -11.58 6.98 6.51
CA GLY A 105 -10.28 7.37 7.02
C GLY A 105 -10.08 7.01 8.50
N ASN A 106 -9.21 7.75 9.19
CA ASN A 106 -8.85 7.55 10.60
C ASN A 106 -8.40 6.11 10.93
N TYR A 107 -7.51 5.57 10.11
CA TYR A 107 -7.00 4.22 10.27
C TYR A 107 -5.99 4.14 11.41
N HIS A 108 -6.21 3.20 12.33
CA HIS A 108 -5.20 2.74 13.28
C HIS A 108 -4.78 1.33 12.87
N TRP A 109 -3.59 1.20 12.27
CA TRP A 109 -3.05 -0.11 11.90
C TRP A 109 -2.27 -0.69 13.06
N ILE A 110 -2.73 -1.82 13.58
CA ILE A 110 -2.05 -2.57 14.65
C ILE A 110 -1.56 -3.89 14.06
N ASP A 111 -0.27 -4.14 14.15
CA ASP A 111 0.39 -5.33 13.62
C ASP A 111 1.56 -5.72 14.54
N ASN A 112 1.83 -7.02 14.66
CA ASN A 112 2.99 -7.52 15.39
C ASN A 112 4.31 -7.36 14.59
N HIS A 113 4.22 -7.03 13.30
CA HIS A 113 5.34 -6.62 12.47
C HIS A 113 5.43 -5.07 12.39
N THR A 114 6.60 -4.55 12.07
CA THR A 114 6.77 -3.10 11.88
C THR A 114 5.98 -2.60 10.67
N VAL A 115 4.98 -1.76 10.93
CA VAL A 115 4.21 -1.06 9.89
C VAL A 115 4.80 0.33 9.69
N ARG A 116 5.06 0.69 8.44
CA ARG A 116 5.55 2.03 8.07
C ARG A 116 4.40 2.84 7.51
N ALA A 117 4.14 4.01 8.08
CA ALA A 117 3.20 4.95 7.52
C ALA A 117 3.89 5.88 6.51
N THR A 118 3.29 6.06 5.34
CA THR A 118 3.64 7.10 4.37
C THR A 118 2.36 7.84 4.01
N LYS A 119 2.39 9.17 4.07
CA LYS A 119 1.24 10.01 3.72
C LYS A 119 1.52 10.69 2.38
N PHE A 120 0.68 10.41 1.39
CA PHE A 120 0.65 11.20 0.16
C PHE A 120 0.07 12.59 0.44
N HIS A 121 0.59 13.60 -0.24
CA HIS A 121 0.09 14.97 -0.17
C HIS A 121 -0.40 15.37 -1.55
N ASP A 122 0.54 15.68 -2.46
CA ASP A 122 0.16 16.27 -3.75
C ASP A 122 0.94 15.68 -4.96
N ASN A 123 2.18 15.21 -4.77
CA ASN A 123 3.05 14.80 -5.88
C ASN A 123 3.85 13.54 -5.55
N PHE A 124 4.07 12.68 -6.55
CA PHE A 124 4.99 11.54 -6.45
C PHE A 124 6.42 12.01 -6.69
N THR A 125 7.10 12.34 -5.60
CA THR A 125 8.53 12.67 -5.59
C THR A 125 9.28 11.70 -4.67
N ASP A 126 10.59 11.90 -4.53
CA ASP A 126 11.40 11.11 -3.60
C ASP A 126 10.88 11.22 -2.17
N LEU A 127 10.82 10.07 -1.48
CA LEU A 127 10.38 10.00 -0.09
C LEU A 127 11.33 10.75 0.85
N VAL A 128 10.78 11.63 1.68
CA VAL A 128 11.52 12.37 2.70
C VAL A 128 11.21 11.82 4.10
N LYS A 129 12.24 11.67 4.94
CA LYS A 129 12.09 11.22 6.34
C LYS A 129 11.74 12.39 7.25
N LYS A 130 10.74 12.20 8.13
CA LYS A 130 10.34 13.15 9.18
C LYS A 130 10.10 12.42 10.50
N VAL A 131 10.44 13.04 11.62
CA VAL A 131 10.12 12.51 12.97
C VAL A 131 8.74 12.99 13.38
N LYS A 132 7.92 12.08 13.91
CA LYS A 132 6.57 12.34 14.43
C LYS A 132 6.35 11.51 15.69
N GLN A 133 5.56 12.04 16.63
CA GLN A 133 5.07 11.27 17.76
C GLN A 133 4.00 10.28 17.27
N ILE A 134 4.02 9.08 17.83
CA ILE A 134 3.09 7.99 17.54
C ILE A 134 2.62 7.38 18.86
N GLU A 135 1.46 6.74 18.83
CA GLU A 135 0.99 5.90 19.92
C GLU A 135 1.62 4.50 19.76
N VAL A 136 2.14 3.95 20.86
CA VAL A 136 2.72 2.60 20.90
C VAL A 136 2.21 1.86 22.12
N PHE A 137 2.25 0.52 22.06
CA PHE A 137 2.02 -0.28 23.26
C PHE A 137 3.22 -0.13 24.22
N PRO A 138 3.01 -0.22 25.54
CA PRO A 138 4.10 -0.20 26.51
C PRO A 138 5.07 -1.36 26.27
N ASP A 139 6.38 -1.08 26.29
CA ASP A 139 7.41 -2.10 26.11
C ASP A 139 7.56 -2.99 27.36
N GLU A 140 7.28 -2.45 28.57
CA GLU A 140 7.15 -3.13 29.87
C GLU A 140 6.21 -2.29 30.78
N PRO A 141 5.59 -2.83 31.86
CA PRO A 141 4.81 -2.01 32.79
C PRO A 141 5.71 -0.93 33.42
N GLU A 142 5.26 0.32 33.39
CA GLU A 142 5.93 1.43 34.09
C GLU A 142 6.12 1.04 35.57
N VAL A 143 7.38 0.93 36.01
CA VAL A 143 7.77 0.69 37.40
C VAL A 143 7.77 2.00 38.17
#